data_AF-A0A831NVX8-F1
#
_entry.id   AF-A0A831NVX8-F1
#
_cell.length_a   1.000
_cell.length_b   1.000
_cell.length_c   1.000
_cell.angle_alpha   90.00
_cell.angle_beta   90.00
_cell.angle_gamma   90.00
#
_symmetry.space_group_name_H-M   'P 1'
#
loop_
_entity.id
_entity.type
_entity.pdbx_description
1 polymer ?
#
loop_
_entity_poly.entity_id
_entity_poly.type
_entity_poly.pdbx_seq_one_letter_code
_entity_poly.pdbx_strand_id
1 'polypeptide(L)'
;MKKIFNVLTFMLVLSMINSAFAADTRVKGRLYANWNMNLTDGAESANSFNIKRAYVTVKSKLSNYTSVRITTDIKETSAFDGYSIILKYGYIDWKPEFGH
;
A
#
# COMPACT_ATOMS: atom_id res chain seq x y z
N MET A 1 27.34 0.53 30.10
CA MET A 1 26.94 1.95 29.96
C MET A 1 27.26 2.55 28.59
N LYS A 2 28.50 2.48 28.08
CA LYS A 2 28.87 3.05 26.76
C LYS A 2 28.05 2.53 25.57
N LYS A 3 27.66 1.24 25.57
CA LYS A 3 26.82 0.65 24.51
C LYS A 3 25.38 1.20 24.49
N ILE A 4 24.80 1.43 25.67
CA ILE A 4 23.46 2.03 25.81
C ILE A 4 23.49 3.50 25.41
N PHE A 5 24.54 4.22 25.81
CA PHE A 5 24.76 5.61 25.41
C PHE A 5 24.86 5.73 23.87
N ASN A 6 25.64 4.87 23.22
CA ASN A 6 25.77 4.88 21.75
C ASN A 6 24.45 4.55 21.02
N VAL A 7 23.64 3.63 21.55
CA VAL A 7 22.32 3.31 20.98
C VAL A 7 21.35 4.48 21.12
N LEU A 8 21.35 5.15 22.28
CA LEU A 8 20.54 6.35 22.49
C LEU A 8 20.97 7.50 21.58
N THR A 9 22.28 7.72 21.41
CA THR A 9 22.80 8.73 20.48
C THR A 9 22.44 8.41 19.03
N PHE A 10 22.50 7.13 18.63
CA PHE A 10 22.08 6.71 17.28
C PHE A 10 20.59 6.91 17.04
N MET A 11 19.73 6.59 18.02
CA MET A 11 18.29 6.88 17.95
C MET A 11 17.99 8.38 17.91
N LEU A 12 18.75 9.20 18.63
CA LEU A 12 18.60 10.66 18.63
C LEU A 12 19.01 11.27 17.28
N VAL A 13 20.05 10.74 16.64
CA VAL A 13 20.46 11.18 15.28
C VAL A 13 19.41 10.76 14.23
N LEU A 14 18.78 9.59 14.38
CA LEU A 14 17.68 9.15 13.51
C LEU A 14 16.41 10.00 13.66
N SER A 15 16.13 10.55 14.86
CA SER A 15 14.96 11.42 15.06
C SER A 15 15.17 12.85 14.54
N MET A 16 16.42 13.26 14.31
CA MET A 16 16.79 14.57 13.77
C MET A 16 16.77 14.65 12.22
N ILE A 17 16.49 13.55 11.51
CA ILE A 17 16.26 13.56 10.05
C ILE A 17 14.85 14.07 9.68
N ASN A 18 14.29 14.96 10.50
CA ASN A 18 13.03 15.63 10.25
C ASN A 18 13.28 17.03 9.70
N SER A 19 13.76 17.09 8.45
CA SER A 19 13.77 18.32 7.66
C SER A 19 12.62 18.30 6.66
N ALA A 20 11.47 18.82 7.12
CA ALA A 20 10.68 19.84 6.42
C ALA A 20 10.21 19.60 4.97
N PHE A 21 10.00 18.36 4.54
CA PHE A 21 9.13 18.05 3.41
C PHE A 21 8.01 17.14 3.90
N ALA A 22 6.98 17.73 4.49
CA ALA A 22 5.70 17.04 4.63
C ALA A 22 5.12 16.86 3.22
N ALA A 23 5.68 15.90 2.49
CA ALA A 23 5.20 15.49 1.19
C ALA A 23 3.72 15.12 1.37
N ASP A 24 2.82 15.79 0.62
CA ASP A 24 1.39 15.47 0.62
C ASP A 24 1.25 14.00 0.21
N THR A 25 1.12 13.15 1.23
CA THR A 25 1.15 11.70 1.11
C THR A 25 -0.26 11.21 1.35
N ARG A 26 -0.82 10.57 0.32
CA ARG A 26 -2.18 10.06 0.32
C ARG A 26 -2.13 8.55 0.16
N VAL A 27 -2.78 7.87 1.09
CA VAL A 27 -3.04 6.44 1.01
C VAL A 27 -4.47 6.25 0.48
N LYS A 28 -4.63 5.42 -0.53
CA LYS A 28 -5.94 5.07 -1.12
C LYS A 28 -6.08 3.56 -1.22
N GLY A 29 -7.24 3.06 -0.82
CA GLY A 29 -7.62 1.67 -0.98
C GLY A 29 -8.68 1.48 -2.06
N ARG A 30 -8.72 0.31 -2.69
CA ARG A 30 -9.91 -0.19 -3.42
C ARG A 30 -10.08 -1.67 -3.13
N LEU A 31 -11.26 -2.07 -2.71
CA LEU A 31 -11.59 -3.46 -2.39
C LEU A 31 -12.62 -4.00 -3.39
N TYR A 32 -12.42 -5.22 -3.85
CA TYR A 32 -13.37 -5.97 -4.66
C TYR A 32 -13.81 -7.19 -3.85
N ALA A 33 -15.03 -7.13 -3.33
CA ALA A 33 -15.64 -8.19 -2.57
C ALA A 33 -16.93 -8.64 -3.27
N ASN A 34 -17.22 -9.93 -3.19
CA ASN A 34 -18.43 -10.53 -3.70
C ASN A 34 -19.10 -11.38 -2.62
N TRP A 35 -20.42 -11.31 -2.58
CA TRP A 35 -21.25 -12.20 -1.81
C TRP A 35 -22.13 -12.99 -2.77
N ASN A 36 -22.29 -14.28 -2.51
CA ASN A 36 -23.11 -15.17 -3.32
C ASN A 36 -23.85 -16.18 -2.44
N MET A 37 -25.03 -16.59 -2.91
CA MET A 37 -25.87 -17.56 -2.23
C MET A 37 -26.34 -18.63 -3.23
N ASN A 38 -26.11 -19.89 -2.94
CA ASN A 38 -26.58 -21.02 -3.73
C ASN A 38 -27.92 -21.51 -3.17
N LEU A 39 -28.99 -21.39 -3.97
CA LEU A 39 -30.37 -21.72 -3.59
C LEU A 39 -30.79 -23.14 -4.02
N THR A 40 -29.88 -23.94 -4.53
CA THR A 40 -30.18 -25.30 -5.00
C THR A 40 -30.30 -26.26 -3.81
N ASP A 41 -31.26 -27.19 -3.86
CA ASP A 41 -31.46 -28.19 -2.81
C ASP A 41 -30.19 -29.05 -2.63
N GLY A 42 -29.77 -29.19 -1.37
CA GLY A 42 -28.58 -29.97 -1.00
C GLY A 42 -27.23 -29.27 -1.24
N ALA A 43 -27.19 -27.96 -1.51
CA ALA A 43 -25.94 -27.23 -1.71
C ALA A 43 -25.09 -27.12 -0.44
N GLU A 44 -23.88 -27.68 -0.44
CA GLU A 44 -22.85 -27.37 0.55
C GLU A 44 -22.28 -25.96 0.29
N SER A 45 -22.09 -25.18 1.37
CA SER A 45 -21.72 -23.75 1.30
C SER A 45 -22.71 -22.86 0.54
N ALA A 46 -24.00 -22.96 0.91
CA ALA A 46 -25.08 -22.13 0.38
C ALA A 46 -24.86 -20.61 0.51
N ASN A 47 -23.93 -20.14 1.34
CA ASN A 47 -23.60 -18.72 1.51
C ASN A 47 -22.08 -18.53 1.48
N SER A 48 -21.58 -17.67 0.60
CA SER A 48 -20.15 -17.41 0.43
C SER A 48 -19.89 -15.91 0.28
N PHE A 49 -18.99 -15.40 1.11
CA PHE A 49 -18.39 -14.08 0.97
C PHE A 49 -16.92 -14.25 0.62
N ASN A 50 -16.44 -13.48 -0.37
CA ASN A 50 -15.07 -13.56 -0.85
C ASN A 50 -14.54 -12.18 -1.21
N ILE A 51 -13.25 -11.94 -0.93
CA ILE A 51 -12.52 -10.77 -1.38
C ILE A 51 -11.60 -11.21 -2.50
N LYS A 52 -11.96 -10.88 -3.74
CA LYS A 52 -11.18 -11.30 -4.91
C LYS A 52 -9.88 -10.53 -5.04
N ARG A 53 -9.91 -9.24 -4.71
CA ARG A 53 -8.78 -8.35 -4.92
C ARG A 53 -8.84 -7.10 -4.04
N ALA A 54 -7.68 -6.62 -3.61
CA ALA A 54 -7.51 -5.33 -2.97
C ALA A 54 -6.34 -4.55 -3.59
N TYR A 55 -6.52 -3.24 -3.75
CA TYR A 55 -5.47 -2.31 -4.14
C TYR A 55 -5.16 -1.39 -3.00
N VAL A 56 -3.88 -1.25 -2.67
CA VAL A 56 -3.38 -0.22 -1.77
C VAL A 56 -2.44 0.66 -2.58
N THR A 57 -2.74 1.95 -2.63
CA THR A 57 -1.93 2.95 -3.33
C THR A 57 -1.41 3.97 -2.34
N VAL A 58 -0.09 4.18 -2.36
CA VAL A 58 0.56 5.29 -1.70
C VAL A 58 1.02 6.25 -2.80
N LYS A 59 0.56 7.50 -2.73
CA LYS A 59 1.06 8.58 -3.58
C LYS A 59 1.64 9.66 -2.70
N SER A 60 2.84 10.16 -3.02
CA SER A 60 3.49 11.22 -2.26
C SER A 60 4.00 12.32 -3.19
N LYS A 61 3.71 13.59 -2.87
CA LYS A 61 4.26 14.75 -3.57
C LYS A 61 5.61 15.12 -2.94
N LEU A 62 6.71 14.71 -3.57
CA LEU A 62 8.07 14.92 -3.05
C LEU A 62 8.55 16.37 -3.22
N SER A 63 8.11 17.03 -4.30
CA SER A 63 8.38 18.45 -4.58
C SER A 63 7.24 19.05 -5.41
N ASN A 64 7.34 20.32 -5.81
CA ASN A 64 6.37 20.93 -6.73
C ASN A 64 6.29 20.23 -8.09
N TYR A 65 7.36 19.56 -8.51
CA TYR A 65 7.51 18.98 -9.83
C TYR A 65 7.59 17.45 -9.80
N THR A 66 7.83 16.86 -8.63
CA THR A 66 8.08 15.42 -8.51
C THR A 66 7.07 14.77 -7.59
N SER A 67 6.46 13.67 -8.04
CA SER A 67 5.64 12.81 -7.19
C SER A 67 5.95 11.33 -7.42
N VAL A 68 5.77 10.51 -6.41
CA VAL A 68 5.91 9.06 -6.50
C VAL A 68 4.56 8.39 -6.30
N ARG A 69 4.31 7.30 -7.02
CA ARG A 69 3.15 6.42 -6.81
C ARG A 69 3.60 4.97 -6.74
N ILE A 70 3.16 4.30 -5.68
CA ILE A 70 3.27 2.86 -5.50
C ILE A 70 1.86 2.31 -5.32
N THR A 71 1.50 1.28 -6.08
CA THR A 71 0.23 0.56 -5.95
C THR A 71 0.53 -0.94 -5.87
N THR A 72 0.07 -1.59 -4.81
CA THR A 72 0.08 -3.04 -4.68
C THR A 72 -1.24 -3.64 -5.16
N ASP A 73 -1.17 -4.84 -5.74
CA ASP A 73 -2.31 -5.70 -6.09
C ASP A 73 -2.24 -6.94 -5.21
N ILE A 74 -3.19 -7.02 -4.27
CA ILE A 74 -3.40 -8.15 -3.39
C ILE A 74 -4.52 -8.97 -4.02
N LYS A 75 -4.21 -10.14 -4.56
CA LYS A 75 -5.19 -11.00 -5.24
C LYS A 75 -5.23 -12.37 -4.57
N GLU A 76 -6.44 -12.92 -4.49
CA GLU A 76 -6.64 -14.32 -4.13
C GLU A 76 -5.95 -15.22 -5.19
N THR A 77 -5.16 -16.21 -4.74
CA THR A 77 -4.48 -17.18 -5.63
C THR A 77 -5.33 -18.41 -5.88
N SER A 78 -5.99 -18.91 -4.84
CA SER A 78 -7.05 -19.92 -4.88
C SER A 78 -7.91 -19.76 -3.62
N ALA A 79 -9.12 -20.32 -3.58
CA ALA A 79 -10.06 -20.13 -2.48
C ALA A 79 -9.51 -20.56 -1.09
N PHE A 80 -8.45 -21.38 -1.05
CA PHE A 80 -7.86 -21.91 0.17
C PHE A 80 -6.35 -21.63 0.31
N ASP A 81 -5.63 -21.20 -0.74
CA ASP A 81 -4.17 -20.93 -0.69
C ASP A 81 -3.81 -19.49 -0.27
N GLY A 82 -4.80 -18.66 0.06
CA GLY A 82 -4.58 -17.30 0.57
C GLY A 82 -4.39 -16.23 -0.51
N TYR A 83 -3.55 -15.23 -0.23
CA TYR A 83 -3.41 -14.03 -1.06
C TYR A 83 -1.96 -13.84 -1.52
N SER A 84 -1.79 -13.46 -2.78
CA SER A 84 -0.52 -12.98 -3.33
C SER A 84 -0.50 -11.46 -3.41
N ILE A 85 0.68 -10.86 -3.21
CA ILE A 85 0.90 -9.43 -3.31
C ILE A 85 1.89 -9.18 -4.45
N ILE A 86 1.52 -8.37 -5.43
CA ILE A 86 2.40 -7.93 -6.51
C ILE A 86 2.45 -6.40 -6.58
N LEU A 87 3.55 -5.86 -7.09
CA LEU A 87 3.65 -4.45 -7.43
C LEU A 87 2.89 -4.22 -8.75
N LYS A 88 1.77 -3.50 -8.69
CA LYS A 88 0.97 -3.16 -9.87
C LYS A 88 1.48 -1.90 -10.56
N TYR A 89 1.79 -0.87 -9.79
CA TYR A 89 2.41 0.36 -10.28
C TYR A 89 3.51 0.79 -9.33
N GLY A 90 4.66 1.16 -9.86
CA GLY A 90 5.74 1.80 -9.13
C GLY A 90 6.44 2.76 -10.07
N TYR A 91 6.19 4.06 -9.93
CA TYR A 91 6.78 5.06 -10.80
C TYR A 91 6.95 6.43 -10.12
N ILE A 92 7.81 7.23 -10.72
CA ILE A 92 8.04 8.64 -10.39
C ILE A 92 7.50 9.48 -11.54
N ASP A 93 6.69 10.48 -11.22
CA ASP A 93 6.15 11.49 -12.14
C ASP A 93 6.97 12.76 -11.94
N TRP A 94 7.61 13.26 -12.99
CA TRP A 94 8.40 14.48 -12.99
C TRP A 94 7.89 15.44 -14.06
N LYS A 95 7.50 16.63 -13.63
CA LYS A 95 6.92 17.70 -14.45
C LYS A 95 7.68 19.00 -14.18
N PRO A 96 8.87 19.20 -14.78
CA PRO A 96 9.65 20.41 -14.58
C PRO A 96 8.92 21.65 -15.11
N GLU A 97 9.23 22.81 -14.54
CA GLU A 97 8.59 24.08 -14.88
C GLU A 97 8.95 24.58 -16.30
N PHE A 98 10.12 24.18 -16.79
CA PHE A 98 10.57 24.47 -18.15
C PHE A 98 10.13 23.33 -19.08
N GLY A 99 9.19 23.61 -19.99
CA GLY A 99 8.64 22.63 -20.93
C GLY A 99 7.11 22.57 -21.02
N HIS A 100 6.42 23.53 -20.41
CA HIS A 100 5.01 23.82 -20.68
C HIS A 100 4.85 24.76 -21.88
#